data_AF-A0A3D5DWT4-F1
#
_entry.id   AF-A0A3D5DWT4-F1
#
_cell.length_a   1.000
_cell.length_b   1.000
_cell.length_c   1.000
_cell.angle_alpha   90.00
_cell.angle_beta   90.00
_cell.angle_gamma   90.00
#
_symmetry.space_group_name_H-M   'P 1'
#
loop_
_entity.id
_entity.type
_entity.pdbx_description
1 polymer ?
#
loop_
_entity_poly.entity_id
_entity_poly.type
_entity_poly.pdbx_seq_one_letter_code
_entity_poly.pdbx_strand_id
1 'polypeptide(L)' 'MDLGEATRQLQLAMHDARVAFDCISLGELDRAHTYAITARAAVDAAENLLRAALEGEGGQSREL' A
#
# COMPACT_ATOMS: atom_id res chain seq x y z
N MET A 1 16.18 5.82 2.30
CA MET A 1 14.91 5.07 2.15
C MET A 1 14.20 5.57 0.90
N ASP A 2 13.56 4.71 0.10
CA ASP A 2 12.97 5.09 -1.19
C ASP A 2 11.45 5.38 -1.06
N LEU A 3 11.09 6.67 -0.95
CA LEU A 3 9.69 7.12 -1.01
C LEU A 3 9.02 6.77 -2.37
N GLY A 4 9.80 6.54 -3.42
CA GLY A 4 9.32 6.05 -4.70
C GLY A 4 8.74 4.65 -4.60
N GLU A 5 9.30 3.77 -3.75
CA GLU A 5 8.73 2.44 -3.53
C GLU A 5 7.41 2.53 -2.77
N ALA A 6 7.31 3.38 -1.74
CA ALA A 6 6.03 3.62 -1.05
C ALA A 6 4.96 4.12 -2.04
N THR A 7 5.33 5.00 -2.97
CA THR A 7 4.43 5.48 -4.02
C THR A 7 3.98 4.36 -4.95
N ARG A 8 4.90 3.49 -5.41
CA ARG A 8 4.56 2.33 -6.25
C ARG A 8 3.61 1.38 -5.54
N GLN A 9 3.84 1.09 -4.26
CA GLN A 9 2.95 0.25 -3.46
C GLN A 9 1.55 0.87 -3.30
N LEU A 10 1.45 2.18 -3.05
CA LEU A 10 0.16 2.86 -3.02
C LEU A 10 -0.59 2.83 -4.37
N GLN A 11 0.14 2.94 -5.49
CA GLN A 11 -0.46 2.82 -6.82
C GLN A 11 -1.01 1.41 -7.08
N LEU A 12 -0.28 0.37 -6.67
CA LEU A 12 -0.75 -1.02 -6.73
C LEU A 12 -1.98 -1.22 -5.85
N ALA A 13 -1.97 -0.70 -4.62
CA ALA A 13 -3.12 -0.77 -3.72
C ALA A 13 -4.37 -0.13 -4.32
N MET A 14 -4.25 1.06 -4.92
CA MET A 14 -5.37 1.75 -5.56
C MET A 14 -5.89 0.97 -6.77
N HIS A 15 -5.00 0.41 -7.58
CA HIS A 15 -5.37 -0.43 -8.72
C HIS A 15 -6.16 -1.65 -8.24
N ASP A 16 -5.63 -2.40 -7.29
CA ASP A 16 -6.25 -3.64 -6.80
C ASP A 16 -7.58 -3.36 -6.08
N ALA A 17 -7.68 -2.26 -5.33
CA ALA A 17 -8.93 -1.83 -4.73
C ALA A 17 -10.01 -1.52 -5.79
N ARG A 18 -9.62 -0.90 -6.92
CA ARG A 18 -10.54 -0.65 -8.05
C ARG A 18 -10.99 -1.97 -8.67
N VAL A 19 -10.06 -2.88 -8.97
CA VAL A 19 -10.40 -4.19 -9.56
C VAL A 19 -11.31 -4.99 -8.63
N ALA A 20 -11.04 -4.97 -7.31
CA ALA A 20 -11.91 -5.62 -6.33
C ALA A 20 -13.33 -5.08 -6.37
N PHE A 21 -13.50 -3.75 -6.43
CA PHE A 21 -14.81 -3.09 -6.52
C PHE A 21 -15.56 -3.45 -7.81
N ASP A 22 -14.85 -3.50 -8.94
CA ASP A 22 -15.44 -3.89 -10.22
C ASP A 22 -15.87 -5.37 -10.20
N CYS A 23 -15.06 -6.27 -9.62
CA CYS A 23 -15.40 -7.68 -9.43
C CYS A 23 -16.65 -7.87 -8.55
N ILE A 24 -16.86 -7.05 -7.50
CA ILE A 24 -18.09 -7.09 -6.70
C ILE A 24 -19.32 -6.82 -7.57
N SER A 25 -19.24 -5.81 -8.44
CA SER A 25 -20.33 -5.44 -9.34
C SER A 25 -20.67 -6.52 -10.37
N LEU A 26 -19.68 -7.36 -10.71
CA LEU A 26 -19.83 -8.49 -11.63
C LEU A 26 -20.21 -9.81 -10.93
N GLY A 27 -20.31 -9.83 -9.59
CA GLY A 27 -20.56 -11.05 -8.81
C GLY A 27 -19.34 -11.99 -8.69
N GLU A 28 -18.16 -11.54 -9.09
CA GLU A 28 -16.91 -12.32 -9.04
C GLU A 28 -16.26 -12.23 -7.64
N LEU A 29 -16.94 -12.73 -6.61
CA LEU A 29 -16.55 -12.50 -5.21
C LEU A 29 -15.20 -13.11 -4.83
N ASP A 30 -14.84 -14.26 -5.37
CA ASP A 30 -13.53 -14.88 -5.10
C ASP A 30 -12.37 -14.02 -5.65
N ARG A 31 -12.58 -13.41 -6.83
CA ARG A 31 -11.63 -12.47 -7.43
C ARG A 31 -11.59 -11.18 -6.64
N ALA A 32 -12.76 -10.63 -6.27
CA ALA A 32 -12.83 -9.44 -5.43
C ALA A 32 -12.08 -9.63 -4.10
N HIS A 33 -12.26 -10.77 -3.45
CA HIS A 33 -11.57 -11.12 -2.21
C HIS A 33 -10.05 -11.19 -2.40
N THR A 34 -9.59 -11.80 -3.50
CA THR A 34 -8.17 -11.87 -3.84
C THR A 34 -7.57 -10.48 -3.99
N TYR A 35 -8.20 -9.62 -4.80
CA TYR A 35 -7.70 -8.26 -5.02
C TYR A 35 -7.81 -7.38 -3.77
N ALA A 36 -8.80 -7.61 -2.90
CA ALA A 36 -8.86 -6.93 -1.61
C ALA A 36 -7.69 -7.30 -0.69
N ILE A 37 -7.27 -8.57 -0.69
CA ILE A 37 -6.10 -9.03 0.06
C ILE A 37 -4.82 -8.39 -0.49
N THR A 38 -4.63 -8.40 -1.81
CA THR A 38 -3.42 -7.83 -2.42
C THR A 38 -3.36 -6.31 -2.25
N ALA A 39 -4.49 -5.62 -2.36
CA ALA A 39 -4.58 -4.19 -2.07
C ALA A 39 -4.14 -3.89 -0.63
N ARG A 40 -4.61 -4.67 0.34
CA ARG A 40 -4.21 -4.51 1.75
C ARG A 40 -2.73 -4.77 1.97
N ALA A 41 -2.18 -5.84 1.38
CA ALA A 41 -0.76 -6.14 1.48
C ALA A 41 0.12 -5.00 0.92
N ALA A 42 -0.29 -4.38 -0.19
CA ALA A 42 0.40 -3.24 -0.76
C ALA A 42 0.31 -1.98 0.13
N VAL A 43 -0.84 -1.74 0.77
CA VAL A 43 -0.98 -0.66 1.79
C VAL A 43 -0.06 -0.91 2.98
N ASP A 44 -0.03 -2.13 3.52
CA ASP A 44 0.81 -2.49 4.67
C ASP A 44 2.30 -2.29 4.32
N ALA A 45 2.71 -2.64 3.10
CA ALA A 45 4.07 -2.41 2.60
C ALA A 45 4.39 -0.90 2.48
N ALA A 46 3.48 -0.12 1.91
CA ALA A 46 3.64 1.34 1.83
C ALA A 46 3.73 1.99 3.22
N GLU A 47 2.88 1.58 4.17
CA GLU A 47 2.92 2.06 5.54
C GLU A 47 4.28 1.78 6.19
N ASN A 48 4.78 0.55 6.07
CA ASN A 48 6.07 0.18 6.63
C ASN A 48 7.22 1.04 6.07
N LEU A 49 7.21 1.31 4.76
CA LEU A 49 8.20 2.18 4.11
C LEU A 49 8.09 3.63 4.61
N LEU A 50 6.89 4.16 4.74
CA LEU A 50 6.66 5.53 5.23
C LEU A 50 7.05 5.67 6.70
N ARG A 51 6.66 4.71 7.54
CA ARG A 51 7.01 4.68 8.96
C ARG A 51 8.53 4.69 9.15
N ALA A 52 9.22 3.81 8.44
CA ALA A 52 10.67 3.73 8.53
C ALA A 52 11.33 5.03 8.01
N ALA A 53 10.72 5.75 7.06
CA ALA A 53 11.26 7.00 6.54
C ALA A 53 11.16 8.11 7.59
N LEU A 54 10.00 8.22 8.24
CA LEU A 54 9.74 9.17 9.32
C LEU A 54 10.64 8.90 10.54
N GLU A 55 10.86 7.63 10.88
CA GLU A 55 11.77 7.24 11.96
C GLU A 55 13.23 7.57 11.63
N GLY A 56 13.64 7.41 10.37
CA GLY A 56 14.96 7.80 9.88
C GLY A 56 15.21 9.32 9.91
N GLU A 57 14.20 10.14 9.62
CA GLU A 57 14.27 11.60 9.73
C GLU A 57 14.28 12.10 11.19
N GLY A 58 13.52 11.43 12.07
CA GLY A 58 13.49 11.70 13.51
C GLY A 58 14.79 11.34 14.25
N GLY A 59 15.59 10.40 13.72
CA GLY A 59 16.92 10.07 14.22
C GLY A 59 17.99 11.13 13.92
N GLN A 60 17.93 11.74 12.74
CA GLN A 60 18.90 12.77 12.32
C GLN A 60 18.69 14.12 13.02
N SER A 61 17.46 14.44 13.42
CA SER A 61 17.15 15.68 14.16
C SER A 61 17.56 15.64 15.63
N ARG A 62 17.99 14.49 16.16
CA ARG A 62 18.33 14.30 17.58
C ARG A 62 19.85 14.36 17.86
N GLU A 63 20.67 14.56 16.83
CA GLU A 63 22.14 14.66 16.90
C GLU A 63 22.67 16.09 16.66
N LEU A 64 21.81 17.12 16.64
CA LEU A 64 22.18 18.55 16.57
C LEU A 64 21.80 19.27 17.87
#